data_AF-X1GU30-F1
#
_entry.id   AF-X1GU30-F1
#
_cell.length_a   1.000
_cell.length_b   1.000
_cell.length_c   1.000
_cell.angle_alpha   90.00
_cell.angle_beta   90.00
_cell.angle_gamma   90.00
#
_symmetry.space_group_name_H-M   'P 1'
#
loop_
_entity.id
_entity.type
_entity.pdbx_description
1 polymer ?
#
loop_
_entity_poly.entity_id
_entity_poly.type
_entity_poly.pdbx_seq_one_letter_code
_entity_poly.pdbx_strand_id
1 'polypeptide(L)' 'MEYHMVNKVDKEKVLSAYKKKVLFTVHALNQMNLSERMISKDEVYEIIENGEVIEEYKDNTRGYSCLISGKTME' A
#
# COMPACT_ATOMS: atom_id res chain seq x y z
N MET A 1 9.78 -24.07 22.16
CA MET A 1 9.44 -22.64 22.29
C MET A 1 8.84 -22.23 20.96
N GLU A 2 7.53 -22.42 20.81
CA GLU A 2 6.81 -22.14 19.57
C GLU A 2 6.73 -20.63 19.36
N TYR A 3 7.38 -20.14 18.30
CA TYR A 3 7.15 -18.79 17.82
C TYR A 3 5.68 -18.69 17.40
N HIS A 4 4.88 -18.00 18.22
CA HIS A 4 3.51 -17.65 17.90
C HIS A 4 3.45 -16.99 16.52
N MET A 5 2.55 -17.50 15.69
CA MET A 5 2.33 -17.10 14.30
C MET A 5 2.20 -15.57 14.20
N VAL A 6 3.22 -14.92 13.65
CA VAL A 6 3.17 -13.50 13.31
C VAL A 6 2.05 -13.36 12.27
N ASN A 7 1.06 -12.51 12.58
CA ASN A 7 -0.11 -12.22 11.75
C ASN A 7 0.26 -12.26 10.26
N LYS A 8 -0.31 -13.22 9.51
CA LYS A 8 -0.11 -13.32 8.07
C LYS A 8 -0.76 -12.10 7.42
N VAL A 9 0.07 -11.15 7.02
CA VAL A 9 -0.38 -9.92 6.36
C VAL A 9 -0.98 -10.26 4.99
N ASP A 10 -2.19 -9.75 4.71
CA ASP A 10 -3.01 -10.19 3.58
C ASP A 10 -2.75 -9.37 2.30
N LYS A 11 -1.58 -9.62 1.68
CA LYS A 11 -1.22 -9.02 0.38
C LYS A 11 -2.20 -9.41 -0.73
N GLU A 12 -2.83 -10.57 -0.65
CA GLU A 12 -3.80 -11.03 -1.64
C GLU A 12 -5.04 -10.12 -1.70
N LYS A 13 -5.55 -9.66 -0.55
CA LYS A 13 -6.63 -8.67 -0.50
C LYS A 13 -6.27 -7.39 -1.23
N VAL A 14 -5.07 -6.85 -1.01
CA VAL A 14 -4.57 -5.64 -1.67
C VAL A 14 -4.54 -5.84 -3.19
N LEU A 15 -3.93 -6.92 -3.67
CA LEU A 15 -3.83 -7.23 -5.10
C LEU A 15 -5.21 -7.45 -5.73
N SER A 16 -6.15 -8.04 -5.00
CA SER A 16 -7.52 -8.23 -5.49
C SER A 16 -8.27 -6.91 -5.67
N ALA A 17 -8.03 -5.93 -4.80
CA ALA A 17 -8.62 -4.59 -4.88
C ALA A 17 -7.95 -3.77 -6.00
N TYR A 18 -6.61 -3.85 -6.09
CA TYR A 18 -5.80 -3.20 -7.14
C TYR A 18 -6.30 -3.55 -8.54
N LYS A 19 -6.56 -4.84 -8.81
CA LYS A 19 -7.09 -5.32 -10.10
C LYS A 19 -8.44 -4.73 -10.50
N LYS A 20 -9.22 -4.20 -9.56
CA LYS A 20 -10.52 -3.60 -9.85
C LYS A 20 -10.34 -2.16 -10.33
N LYS A 21 -9.72 -1.33 -9.48
CA LYS A 21 -9.46 0.10 -9.76
C LYS A 21 -8.57 0.68 -8.67
N VAL A 22 -7.67 1.58 -9.05
CA VAL A 22 -6.95 2.46 -8.11
C VAL A 22 -7.54 3.86 -8.18
N LEU A 23 -7.85 4.43 -7.01
CA LEU A 23 -8.35 5.78 -6.86
C LEU A 23 -7.45 6.54 -5.89
N PHE A 24 -7.03 7.74 -6.30
CA PHE A 24 -6.26 8.64 -5.45
C PHE A 24 -7.17 9.73 -4.89
N THR A 25 -7.06 9.99 -3.59
CA THR A 25 -7.70 11.16 -2.98
C THR A 25 -6.95 12.43 -3.37
N VAL A 26 -7.61 13.58 -3.27
CA VAL A 26 -6.95 14.89 -3.46
C VAL A 26 -5.76 15.06 -2.52
N HIS A 27 -5.90 14.60 -1.26
CA HIS A 27 -4.80 14.62 -0.30
C HIS A 27 -3.60 13.78 -0.79
N ALA A 28 -3.84 12.56 -1.28
CA ALA A 28 -2.78 11.71 -1.81
C ALA A 28 -2.09 12.34 -3.02
N LEU A 29 -2.85 12.89 -3.98
CA LEU A 29 -2.30 13.57 -5.15
C LEU A 29 -1.44 14.78 -4.74
N ASN A 30 -1.90 15.58 -3.78
CA ASN A 30 -1.12 16.70 -3.27
C ASN A 30 0.19 16.23 -2.63
N GLN A 31 0.16 15.15 -1.83
CA GLN A 31 1.37 14.58 -1.21
C GLN A 31 2.34 14.00 -2.24
N MET A 32 1.84 13.38 -3.31
CA MET A 32 2.64 12.85 -4.39
C MET A 32 3.33 13.97 -5.18
N ASN A 33 2.62 15.07 -5.45
CA ASN A 33 3.11 16.20 -6.23
C ASN A 33 4.01 17.19 -5.45
N LEU A 34 4.30 16.94 -4.18
CA LEU A 34 5.24 17.76 -3.41
C LEU A 34 6.63 17.71 -4.06
N SER A 35 7.28 18.87 -4.20
CA SER A 35 8.58 19.01 -4.89
C SER A 35 9.69 18.14 -4.31
N GLU A 36 9.62 17.84 -3.01
CA GLU A 36 10.56 17.01 -2.29
C GLU A 36 10.29 15.51 -2.41
N ARG A 37 9.16 15.11 -3.02
CA ARG A 37 8.77 13.70 -3.20
C ARG A 37 8.63 13.32 -4.66
N MET A 38 7.86 14.08 -5.43
CA MET A 38 7.59 13.85 -6.86
C MET A 38 7.25 12.40 -7.20
N ILE A 39 6.33 11.81 -6.43
CA ILE A 39 5.98 10.39 -6.56
C ILE A 39 5.07 10.19 -7.78
N SER A 40 5.50 9.34 -8.71
CA SER A 40 4.71 9.00 -9.90
C SER A 40 3.61 7.98 -9.57
N LYS A 41 2.63 7.85 -10.47
CA LYS A 41 1.60 6.79 -10.30
C LYS A 41 2.19 5.41 -10.52
N ASP A 42 3.18 5.30 -11.41
CA ASP A 42 3.80 4.04 -11.76
C ASP A 42 4.64 3.52 -10.59
N GLU A 43 5.32 4.40 -9.85
CA GLU A 43 5.96 4.06 -8.58
C GLU A 43 4.96 3.50 -7.56
N VAL A 44 3.78 4.11 -7.42
CA VAL A 44 2.74 3.59 -6.52
C VAL A 44 2.27 2.21 -6.97
N TYR A 45 2.10 1.99 -8.26
CA TYR A 45 1.70 0.68 -8.80
C TYR A 45 2.78 -0.37 -8.58
N GLU A 46 4.04 -0.04 -8.84
CA GLU A 46 5.18 -0.94 -8.58
C GLU A 46 5.23 -1.37 -7.12
N ILE A 47 4.98 -0.44 -6.18
CA ILE A 47 4.95 -0.77 -4.75
C ILE A 47 3.75 -1.64 -4.38
N ILE A 48 2.57 -1.43 -4.99
CA ILE A 48 1.41 -2.29 -4.73
C ILE A 48 1.69 -3.74 -5.19
N GLU A 49 2.35 -3.90 -6.33
CA GLU A 49 2.64 -5.23 -6.91
C GLU A 49 3.82 -5.91 -6.20
N ASN A 50 4.94 -5.20 -6.04
CA ASN A 50 6.23 -5.77 -5.64
C ASN A 50 6.57 -5.50 -4.16
N GLY A 51 5.96 -4.50 -3.54
CA GLY A 51 6.22 -4.12 -2.15
C GLY A 51 5.70 -5.14 -1.12
N GLU A 52 6.12 -4.97 0.12
CA GLU A 52 5.70 -5.77 1.26
C GLU A 52 4.69 -4.98 2.11
N VAL A 53 3.59 -5.64 2.48
CA VAL A 53 2.66 -5.04 3.43
C VAL A 53 3.26 -5.23 4.84
N ILE A 54 3.58 -4.12 5.51
CA ILE A 54 4.30 -4.12 6.78
C ILE A 54 3.41 -3.82 7.99
N GLU A 55 2.19 -3.32 7.76
CA GLU A 55 1.21 -3.04 8.82
C GLU A 55 -0.23 -3.14 8.29
N GLU A 56 -1.15 -3.69 9.09
CA GLU A 56 -2.60 -3.73 8.80
C GLU A 56 -3.39 -2.90 9.81
N TYR A 57 -4.30 -2.05 9.33
CA TYR A 57 -5.22 -1.29 10.16
C TYR A 57 -6.62 -1.90 10.08
N LYS A 58 -6.94 -2.76 11.04
CA LYS A 58 -8.18 -3.56 11.07
C LYS A 58 -9.43 -2.76 11.46
N ASP A 59 -9.27 -1.66 12.20
CA ASP A 59 -10.39 -0.89 12.80
C ASP A 59 -10.78 0.36 12.01
N ASN A 60 -10.34 0.49 10.76
CA ASN A 60 -10.72 1.64 9.96
C ASN A 60 -12.19 1.51 9.52
N THR A 61 -13.03 2.46 9.95
CA THR A 61 -14.47 2.52 9.62
C THR A 61 -14.74 2.55 8.12
N ARG A 62 -13.72 2.82 7.30
CA ARG A 62 -13.78 2.86 5.83
C ARG A 62 -13.45 1.51 5.16
N GLY A 63 -13.15 0.47 5.93
CA GLY A 63 -12.78 -0.86 5.45
C GLY A 63 -11.29 -1.16 5.63
N TYR A 64 -10.85 -2.31 5.10
CA TYR A 64 -9.47 -2.77 5.21
C TYR A 64 -8.47 -1.72 4.70
N SER A 65 -7.44 -1.44 5.49
CA SER A 65 -6.35 -0.55 5.12
C SER A 65 -5.02 -1.09 5.65
N CYS A 66 -3.92 -0.75 4.97
CA CYS A 66 -2.60 -1.27 5.29
C CYS A 66 -1.49 -0.29 4.86
N LEU A 67 -0.29 -0.48 5.42
CA LEU A 67 0.93 0.20 4.99
C LEU A 67 1.77 -0.76 4.14
N ILE A 68 2.21 -0.29 2.97
CA ILE A 68 3.08 -1.03 2.06
C ILE A 68 4.43 -0.31 1.99
N SER A 69 5.51 -1.08 2.09
CA SER A 69 6.88 -0.59 1.97
C SER A 69 7.60 -1.31 0.83
N GLY A 70 8.47 -0.61 0.12
CA GLY A 70 9.27 -1.17 -0.94
C GLY A 70 10.21 -0.12 -1.53
N LYS A 71 10.83 -0.48 -2.66
CA LYS A 71 11.69 0.40 -3.45
C LYS A 71 11.23 0.33 -4.90
N THR A 72 11.28 1.47 -5.57
CA THR A 72 11.01 1.62 -7.00
C THR A 72 12.33 1.78 -7.75
N MET A 73 12.34 1.45 -9.04
CA MET A 73 13.55 1.49 -9.88
C MET A 73 13.62 2.69 -10.84
N GLU A 74 12.78 3.72 -10.64
CA GLU A 74 12.75 4.91 -11.52
C GLU A 74 14.07 5.70 -11.50
#